data_AF-A0A1V2AVU3-F1
#
_entry.id   AF-A0A1V2AVU3-F1
#
_cell.length_a   1.000
_cell.length_b   1.000
_cell.length_c   1.000
_cell.angle_alpha   90.00
_cell.angle_beta   90.00
_cell.angle_gamma   90.00
#
_symmetry.space_group_name_H-M   'P 1'
#
loop_
_entity.id
_entity.type
_entity.pdbx_description
1 polymer ?
#
loop_
_entity_poly.entity_id
_entity_poly.type
_entity_poly.pdbx_seq_one_letter_code
_entity_poly.pdbx_strand_id
1 'polypeptide(L)'
;MNATYYPLWDLRTSLQSYLDYPKERSGKLYKHAKIAITEMHSAMADYMLTSKDDSILKRYMRTWQEQIRVLFDEIPDDWFEDMDLQTACTKSDKQSIQKWNICFECFRLIREMQLAYPTFFDKTACPPLLYIQLEKSSHYNNWLFISKYAKEKRGKLRLVWKIIAAYQERLWSNYSRFSYAEIEYGCNFVDQLMHNIQQRGDAFGLKALYSFLIYLNFNDIGFAQHLIADIAEETDALLIEDEKTAWLLQVKLDMDTATVRTDCTLDTGNPPINVMISNWIKRELKMLQT
;
A
#
# COMPACT_ATOMS: atom_id res chain seq x y z
N MET A 1 18.74 -6.54 27.07
CA MET A 1 18.29 -5.36 27.82
C MET A 1 17.00 -4.89 27.18
N ASN A 2 15.86 -5.07 27.85
CA ASN A 2 14.56 -4.64 27.35
C ASN A 2 14.43 -3.15 27.63
N ALA A 3 14.46 -2.32 26.59
CA ALA A 3 14.04 -0.92 26.72
C ALA A 3 12.57 -0.92 27.14
N THR A 4 12.28 -0.38 28.32
CA THR A 4 10.90 -0.19 28.78
C THR A 4 10.26 0.87 27.88
N TYR A 5 9.22 0.46 27.16
CA TYR A 5 8.55 1.20 26.11
C TYR A 5 7.63 2.29 26.69
N TYR A 6 7.84 3.55 26.30
CA TYR A 6 6.92 4.67 26.62
C TYR A 6 6.73 5.71 25.49
N PRO A 7 6.56 5.35 24.20
CA PRO A 7 6.34 6.35 23.14
C PRO A 7 5.03 7.13 23.30
N LEU A 8 4.04 6.59 24.01
CA LEU A 8 2.87 7.35 24.44
C LEU A 8 3.22 8.50 25.40
N TRP A 9 4.33 8.40 26.14
CA TRP A 9 4.82 9.47 27.01
C TRP A 9 5.48 10.59 26.20
N ASP A 10 6.28 10.26 25.18
CA ASP A 10 6.88 11.24 24.28
C ASP A 10 5.82 11.97 23.46
N LEU A 11 4.85 11.22 22.94
CA LEU A 11 3.68 11.77 22.26
C LEU A 11 2.90 12.69 23.21
N ARG A 12 2.62 12.26 24.44
CA ARG A 12 1.95 13.08 25.46
C ARG A 12 2.71 14.37 25.76
N THR A 13 4.04 14.30 25.88
CA THR A 13 4.89 15.47 26.14
C THR A 13 4.84 16.45 24.97
N SER A 14 4.97 15.95 23.74
CA SER A 14 4.89 16.74 22.50
C SER A 14 3.53 17.41 22.34
N LEU A 15 2.44 16.69 22.65
CA LEU A 15 1.08 17.21 22.66
C LEU A 15 0.86 18.23 23.77
N GLN A 16 1.45 18.05 24.95
CA GLN A 16 1.35 19.03 26.02
C GLN A 16 2.01 20.35 25.62
N SER A 17 3.17 20.28 24.97
CA SER A 17 3.81 21.46 24.41
C SER A 17 2.97 22.13 23.31
N TYR A 18 2.13 21.39 22.57
CA TYR A 18 1.27 21.99 21.53
C TYR A 18 0.32 23.06 22.10
N LEU A 19 -0.09 22.93 23.36
CA LEU A 19 -0.93 23.95 24.01
C LEU A 19 -0.26 25.31 24.15
N ASP A 20 1.07 25.37 24.04
CA ASP A 20 1.80 26.64 24.08
C ASP A 20 1.64 27.44 22.77
N TYR A 21 1.41 26.75 21.64
CA TYR A 21 1.29 27.36 20.30
C TYR A 21 0.24 26.66 19.42
N PRO A 22 -1.03 26.56 19.85
CA PRO A 22 -1.98 25.74 19.15
C PRO A 22 -2.46 26.44 17.87
N LYS A 23 -2.49 25.70 16.76
CA LYS A 23 -3.06 26.20 15.49
C LYS A 23 -4.56 26.48 15.64
N GLU A 24 -5.25 25.70 16.48
CA GLU A 24 -6.63 25.96 16.88
C GLU A 24 -6.72 26.37 18.36
N ARG A 25 -7.42 27.46 18.65
CA ARG A 25 -7.52 28.00 20.02
C ARG A 25 -8.19 27.06 21.02
N SER A 26 -8.87 26.01 20.55
CA SER A 26 -9.68 25.12 21.39
C SER A 26 -8.86 24.02 22.11
N GLY A 27 -7.65 23.72 21.60
CA GLY A 27 -6.83 22.60 22.06
C GLY A 27 -7.51 21.23 21.95
N LYS A 28 -8.44 21.07 20.99
CA LYS A 28 -9.19 19.85 20.72
C LYS A 28 -8.26 18.68 20.36
N LEU A 29 -7.24 18.90 19.52
CA LEU A 29 -6.26 17.85 19.20
C LEU A 29 -5.62 17.29 20.47
N TYR A 30 -5.16 18.17 21.38
CA TYR A 30 -4.61 17.74 22.68
C TYR A 30 -5.62 16.96 23.53
N LYS A 31 -6.86 17.44 23.62
CA LYS A 31 -7.91 16.81 24.41
C LYS A 31 -8.24 15.41 23.89
N HIS A 32 -8.43 15.27 22.58
CA HIS A 32 -8.69 13.99 21.94
C HIS A 32 -7.52 13.04 22.09
N ALA A 33 -6.29 13.53 21.92
CA ALA A 33 -5.09 12.74 22.14
C ALA A 33 -4.99 12.21 23.57
N LYS A 34 -5.24 13.08 24.55
CA LYS A 34 -5.20 12.70 25.96
C LYS A 34 -6.23 11.60 26.27
N ILE A 35 -7.44 11.70 25.72
CA ILE A 35 -8.48 10.68 25.86
C ILE A 35 -8.00 9.37 25.23
N ALA A 36 -7.60 9.39 23.96
CA ALA A 36 -7.13 8.20 23.23
C ALA A 36 -5.96 7.52 23.95
N ILE A 37 -4.93 8.27 24.37
CA ILE A 37 -3.79 7.75 25.11
C ILE A 37 -4.24 7.12 26.45
N THR A 38 -5.20 7.73 27.16
CA THR A 38 -5.71 7.19 28.43
C THR A 38 -6.49 5.90 28.22
N GLU A 39 -7.29 5.82 27.15
CA GLU A 39 -8.01 4.61 26.76
C GLU A 39 -7.05 3.49 26.34
N MET A 40 -5.99 3.80 25.59
CA MET A 40 -4.94 2.84 25.25
C MET A 40 -4.28 2.25 26.50
N HIS A 41 -3.88 3.10 27.46
CA HIS A 41 -3.29 2.63 28.72
C HIS A 41 -4.26 1.76 29.52
N SER A 42 -5.54 2.15 29.59
CA SER A 42 -6.59 1.37 30.28
C SER A 42 -6.77 0.00 29.62
N ALA A 43 -6.84 -0.04 28.30
CA ALA A 43 -6.94 -1.27 27.52
C ALA A 43 -5.71 -2.19 27.69
N MET A 44 -4.50 -1.63 27.77
CA MET A 44 -3.28 -2.38 28.07
C MET A 44 -3.31 -2.96 29.49
N ALA A 45 -3.75 -2.18 30.47
CA ALA A 45 -3.88 -2.65 31.85
C ALA A 45 -4.89 -3.80 31.95
N ASP A 46 -6.05 -3.67 31.30
CA ASP A 46 -7.06 -4.73 31.22
C ASP A 46 -6.51 -5.98 30.55
N TYR A 47 -5.80 -5.86 29.42
CA TYR A 47 -5.15 -6.98 28.77
C TYR A 47 -4.20 -7.75 29.71
N MET A 48 -3.34 -7.01 30.42
CA MET A 48 -2.37 -7.59 31.36
C MET A 48 -3.03 -8.34 32.53
N LEU A 49 -4.30 -8.06 32.83
CA LEU A 49 -5.08 -8.70 33.89
C LEU A 49 -5.96 -9.86 33.39
N THR A 50 -6.06 -10.06 32.08
CA THR A 50 -6.87 -11.15 31.48
C THR A 50 -6.04 -12.41 31.20
N SER A 51 -6.71 -13.56 31.10
CA SER A 51 -6.07 -14.76 30.54
C SER A 51 -5.63 -14.46 29.10
N LYS A 52 -4.37 -14.72 28.78
CA LYS A 52 -3.75 -14.37 27.48
C LYS A 52 -4.43 -15.11 26.33
N ASP A 53 -5.43 -14.49 25.75
CA ASP A 53 -6.15 -14.93 24.56
C ASP A 53 -5.78 -14.03 23.38
N ASP A 54 -5.33 -14.66 22.29
CA ASP A 54 -4.98 -14.00 21.04
C ASP A 54 -6.16 -13.21 20.45
N SER A 55 -7.40 -13.65 20.70
CA SER A 55 -8.61 -12.95 20.23
C SER A 55 -8.76 -11.57 20.89
N ILE A 56 -8.38 -11.46 22.16
CA ILE A 56 -8.43 -10.22 22.95
C ILE A 56 -7.36 -9.25 22.44
N LEU A 57 -6.13 -9.74 22.20
CA LEU A 57 -5.05 -8.89 21.69
C LEU A 57 -5.34 -8.37 20.27
N LYS A 58 -5.94 -9.19 19.39
CA LYS A 58 -6.41 -8.74 18.06
C LYS A 58 -7.45 -7.63 18.18
N ARG A 59 -8.40 -7.75 19.11
CA ARG A 59 -9.41 -6.72 19.36
C ARG A 59 -8.77 -5.42 19.84
N TYR A 60 -7.84 -5.49 20.80
CA TYR A 60 -7.14 -4.30 21.27
C TYR A 60 -6.30 -3.64 20.18
N MET A 61 -5.58 -4.43 19.38
CA MET A 61 -4.80 -3.90 18.27
C MET A 61 -5.68 -3.12 17.28
N ARG A 62 -6.84 -3.66 16.90
CA ARG A 62 -7.83 -2.95 16.08
C ARG A 62 -8.30 -1.64 16.73
N THR A 63 -8.64 -1.68 18.02
CA THR A 63 -9.07 -0.48 18.76
C THR A 63 -7.98 0.57 18.80
N TRP A 64 -6.72 0.19 19.04
CA TRP A 64 -5.61 1.12 19.06
C TRP A 64 -5.31 1.69 17.68
N GLN A 65 -5.28 0.87 16.63
CA GLN A 65 -5.12 1.35 15.25
C GLN A 65 -6.21 2.38 14.89
N GLU A 66 -7.45 2.14 15.31
CA GLU A 66 -8.57 3.06 15.09
C GLU A 66 -8.44 4.35 15.91
N GLN A 67 -8.10 4.28 17.20
CA GLN A 67 -7.89 5.46 18.03
C GLN A 67 -6.72 6.32 17.53
N ILE A 68 -5.64 5.67 17.11
CA ILE A 68 -4.48 6.31 16.46
C ILE A 68 -4.91 6.99 15.17
N ARG A 69 -5.70 6.30 14.33
CA ARG A 69 -6.23 6.86 13.08
C ARG A 69 -7.08 8.10 13.34
N VAL A 70 -8.07 8.01 14.23
CA VAL A 70 -8.95 9.12 14.60
C VAL A 70 -8.15 10.29 15.15
N LEU A 71 -7.18 10.02 16.01
CA LEU A 71 -6.32 11.05 16.59
C LEU A 71 -5.49 11.76 15.51
N PHE A 72 -4.86 11.02 14.61
CA PHE A 72 -3.93 11.60 13.63
C PHE A 72 -4.62 12.15 12.39
N ASP A 73 -5.85 11.74 12.10
CA ASP A 73 -6.69 12.39 11.09
C ASP A 73 -7.10 13.83 11.52
N GLU A 74 -6.92 14.21 12.79
CA GLU A 74 -7.09 15.60 13.25
C GLU A 74 -5.83 16.45 13.11
N ILE A 75 -4.68 15.87 12.77
CA ILE A 75 -3.46 16.63 12.51
C ILE A 75 -3.65 17.42 11.22
N PRO A 76 -3.43 18.75 11.23
CA PRO A 76 -3.54 19.56 10.01
C PRO A 76 -2.54 19.12 8.93
N ASP A 77 -3.01 19.00 7.68
CA ASP A 77 -2.20 18.54 6.53
C ASP A 77 -0.87 19.32 6.36
N ASP A 78 -0.89 20.63 6.60
CA ASP A 78 0.28 21.51 6.50
C ASP A 78 1.40 21.20 7.50
N TRP A 79 1.16 20.31 8.48
CA TRP A 79 2.19 19.87 9.41
C TRP A 79 3.07 18.77 8.84
N PHE A 80 2.57 18.01 7.87
CA PHE A 80 3.25 16.81 7.37
C PHE A 80 3.35 16.70 5.85
N GLU A 81 2.74 17.62 5.10
CA GLU A 81 2.79 17.66 3.63
C GLU A 81 4.23 17.58 3.10
N ASP A 82 5.15 18.33 3.70
CA ASP A 82 6.58 18.41 3.34
C ASP A 82 7.49 17.55 4.24
N MET A 83 6.91 16.68 5.07
CA MET A 83 7.70 15.91 6.02
C MET A 83 8.34 14.69 5.33
N ASP A 84 9.65 14.62 5.41
CA ASP A 84 10.45 13.47 5.02
C ASP A 84 11.09 12.86 6.27
N LEU A 85 10.85 11.58 6.50
CA LEU A 85 11.37 10.85 7.66
C LEU A 85 12.86 10.55 7.57
N GLN A 86 13.44 10.65 6.37
CA GLN A 86 14.87 10.44 6.14
C GLN A 86 15.69 11.68 6.45
N THR A 87 15.04 12.85 6.58
CA THR A 87 15.70 14.11 6.87
C THR A 87 15.28 14.64 8.26
N ALA A 88 16.28 15.03 9.06
CA ALA A 88 16.01 15.67 10.34
C ALA A 88 15.32 17.03 10.13
N CYS A 89 14.50 17.47 11.08
CA CYS A 89 13.91 18.81 11.04
C CYS A 89 15.02 19.87 10.99
N THR A 90 15.17 20.55 9.86
CA THR A 90 16.17 21.62 9.66
C THR A 90 15.66 22.99 10.08
N LYS A 91 14.38 23.10 10.46
CA LYS A 91 13.76 24.35 10.87
C LYS A 91 14.22 24.73 12.28
N SER A 92 14.61 26.00 12.45
CA SER A 92 15.15 26.51 13.71
C SER A 92 14.08 27.01 14.68
N ASP A 93 12.84 27.20 14.22
CA ASP A 93 11.76 27.70 15.07
C ASP A 93 11.13 26.57 15.88
N LYS A 94 10.85 26.87 17.16
CA LYS A 94 10.31 25.90 18.13
C LYS A 94 8.98 25.28 17.69
N GLN A 95 8.16 26.02 16.95
CA GLN A 95 6.86 25.57 16.49
C GLN A 95 7.00 24.49 15.42
N SER A 96 7.88 24.68 14.44
CA SER A 96 8.17 23.69 13.42
C SER A 96 8.74 22.39 13.99
N ILE A 97 9.67 22.50 14.96
CA ILE A 97 10.24 21.33 15.65
C ILE A 97 9.14 20.55 16.38
N GLN A 98 8.23 21.24 17.05
CA GLN A 98 7.10 20.61 17.73
C GLN A 98 6.17 19.86 16.78
N LYS A 99 5.77 20.50 15.66
CA LYS A 99 4.91 19.86 14.65
C LYS A 99 5.57 18.59 14.11
N TRP A 100 6.86 18.69 13.77
CA TRP A 100 7.66 17.56 13.31
C TRP A 100 7.71 16.45 14.35
N ASN A 101 7.96 16.77 15.63
CA ASN A 101 8.00 15.78 16.72
C ASN A 101 6.66 15.06 16.86
N ILE A 102 5.53 15.79 16.84
CA ILE A 102 4.21 15.16 16.91
C ILE A 102 4.06 14.17 15.75
N CYS A 103 4.21 14.62 14.51
CA CYS A 103 4.09 13.76 13.33
C CYS A 103 5.05 12.55 13.34
N PHE A 104 6.29 12.74 13.83
CA PHE A 104 7.28 11.68 13.92
C PHE A 104 6.91 10.62 14.96
N GLU A 105 6.53 11.05 16.16
CA GLU A 105 6.07 10.17 17.25
C GLU A 105 4.82 9.38 16.85
N CYS A 106 3.90 10.03 16.13
CA CYS A 106 2.72 9.41 15.55
C CYS A 106 3.08 8.25 14.61
N PHE A 107 3.99 8.50 13.67
CA PHE A 107 4.45 7.49 12.72
C PHE A 107 5.19 6.35 13.42
N ARG A 108 6.08 6.68 14.36
CA ARG A 108 6.86 5.72 15.14
C ARG A 108 5.95 4.74 15.90
N LEU A 109 4.89 5.25 16.54
CA LEU A 109 3.92 4.42 17.26
C LEU A 109 3.29 3.35 16.36
N ILE A 110 2.85 3.73 15.15
CA ILE A 110 2.26 2.78 14.19
C ILE A 110 3.31 1.74 13.74
N ARG A 111 4.51 2.18 13.39
CA ARG A 111 5.59 1.27 12.95
C ARG A 111 6.00 0.29 14.03
N GLU A 112 6.09 0.73 15.27
CA GLU A 112 6.39 -0.14 16.39
C GLU A 112 5.28 -1.16 16.64
N MET A 113 4.01 -0.77 16.53
CA MET A 113 2.89 -1.72 16.59
C MET A 113 2.99 -2.79 15.48
N GLN A 114 3.36 -2.39 14.27
CA GLN A 114 3.58 -3.33 13.15
C GLN A 114 4.73 -4.31 13.44
N LEU A 115 5.86 -3.82 13.93
CA LEU A 115 7.08 -4.61 14.13
C LEU A 115 7.04 -5.49 15.38
N ALA A 116 6.48 -4.98 16.48
CA ALA A 116 6.42 -5.68 17.75
C ALA A 116 5.29 -6.72 17.78
N TYR A 117 4.19 -6.47 17.06
CA TYR A 117 2.99 -7.31 17.09
C TYR A 117 2.47 -7.68 15.69
N PRO A 118 3.31 -8.22 14.79
CA PRO A 118 2.96 -8.43 13.37
C PRO A 118 1.78 -9.40 13.17
N THR A 119 1.62 -10.39 14.05
CA THR A 119 0.52 -11.38 13.99
C THR A 119 -0.83 -10.80 14.38
N PHE A 120 -0.84 -9.71 15.16
CA PHE A 120 -2.04 -9.09 15.70
C PHE A 120 -2.41 -7.80 14.96
N PHE A 121 -1.43 -7.18 14.29
CA PHE A 121 -1.61 -5.96 13.52
C PHE A 121 -2.59 -6.17 12.37
N ASP A 122 -3.69 -5.41 12.36
CA ASP A 122 -4.70 -5.51 11.32
C ASP A 122 -4.25 -4.74 10.08
N LYS A 123 -3.68 -5.45 9.10
CA LYS A 123 -3.24 -4.86 7.84
C LYS A 123 -4.40 -4.38 6.96
N THR A 124 -5.64 -4.79 7.24
CA THR A 124 -6.82 -4.37 6.46
C THR A 124 -7.38 -3.03 6.93
N ALA A 125 -6.96 -2.53 8.09
CA ALA A 125 -7.35 -1.22 8.60
C ALA A 125 -6.71 -0.08 7.79
N CYS A 126 -7.42 1.04 7.69
CA CYS A 126 -6.90 2.27 7.09
C CYS A 126 -5.94 2.97 8.07
N PRO A 127 -4.73 3.38 7.66
CA PRO A 127 -3.90 4.27 8.46
C PRO A 127 -4.49 5.68 8.52
N PRO A 128 -4.00 6.51 9.45
CA PRO A 128 -4.16 7.95 9.34
C PRO A 128 -3.46 8.53 8.12
N LEU A 129 -3.98 9.65 7.59
CA LEU A 129 -3.47 10.28 6.37
C LEU A 129 -1.97 10.62 6.43
N LEU A 130 -1.50 11.10 7.58
CA LEU A 130 -0.09 11.33 7.87
C LEU A 130 0.78 10.11 7.53
N TYR A 131 0.37 8.92 7.96
CA TYR A 131 1.15 7.69 7.72
C TYR A 131 1.28 7.41 6.23
N ILE A 132 0.20 7.62 5.48
CA ILE A 132 0.19 7.46 4.02
C ILE A 132 1.19 8.42 3.37
N GLN A 133 1.18 9.70 3.77
CA GLN A 133 2.10 10.70 3.24
C GLN A 133 3.56 10.36 3.54
N LEU A 134 3.85 9.94 4.77
CA LEU A 134 5.21 9.61 5.20
C LEU A 134 5.74 8.31 4.60
N GLU A 135 4.90 7.29 4.42
CA GLU A 135 5.30 6.10 3.67
C GLU A 135 5.62 6.47 2.22
N LYS A 136 4.73 7.22 1.56
CA LYS A 136 4.91 7.66 0.17
C LYS A 136 6.18 8.49 -0.03
N SER A 137 6.55 9.35 0.92
CA SER A 137 7.72 10.23 0.77
C SER A 137 9.02 9.43 0.56
N SER A 138 9.15 8.28 1.22
CA SER A 138 10.31 7.39 1.05
C SER A 138 10.42 6.75 -0.34
N HIS A 139 9.32 6.65 -1.08
CA HIS A 139 9.27 6.07 -2.44
C HIS A 139 9.02 7.11 -3.54
N TYR A 140 8.90 8.40 -3.18
CA TYR A 140 8.47 9.46 -4.09
C TYR A 140 9.41 9.62 -5.30
N ASN A 141 10.72 9.54 -5.08
CA ASN A 141 11.71 9.63 -6.16
C ASN A 141 11.62 8.46 -7.15
N ASN A 142 11.38 7.24 -6.63
CA ASN A 142 11.19 6.05 -7.46
C ASN A 142 9.92 6.19 -8.31
N TRP A 143 8.83 6.66 -7.69
CA TRP A 143 7.59 6.95 -8.41
C TRP A 143 7.76 8.01 -9.49
N LEU A 144 8.42 9.14 -9.20
CA LEU A 144 8.71 10.19 -10.19
C LEU A 144 9.49 9.65 -11.39
N PHE A 145 10.51 8.81 -11.13
CA PHE A 145 11.29 8.18 -12.17
C PHE A 145 10.42 7.26 -13.04
N ILE A 146 9.62 6.37 -12.43
CA ILE A 146 8.72 5.47 -13.16
C ILE A 146 7.73 6.27 -14.01
N SER A 147 7.13 7.32 -13.45
CA SER A 147 6.18 8.19 -14.15
C SER A 147 6.82 8.84 -15.38
N LYS A 148 8.06 9.31 -15.26
CA LYS A 148 8.84 9.86 -16.39
C LYS A 148 9.15 8.79 -17.44
N TYR A 149 9.65 7.63 -17.00
CA TYR A 149 9.98 6.50 -17.88
C TYR A 149 8.76 6.02 -18.68
N ALA A 150 7.59 5.90 -18.02
CA ALA A 150 6.34 5.50 -18.65
C ALA A 150 5.89 6.51 -19.73
N LYS A 151 6.11 7.81 -19.53
CA LYS A 151 5.80 8.86 -20.53
C LYS A 151 6.71 8.80 -21.76
N GLU A 152 7.96 8.39 -21.57
CA GLU A 152 8.98 8.30 -22.63
C GLU A 152 8.82 7.03 -23.50
N LYS A 153 8.42 5.90 -22.90
CA LYS A 153 8.13 4.65 -23.64
C LYS A 153 6.77 4.72 -24.36
N ARG A 154 6.67 5.58 -25.39
CA ARG A 154 5.50 5.65 -26.30
C ARG A 154 5.55 4.50 -27.32
N GLY A 155 4.45 3.75 -27.45
CA GLY A 155 4.32 2.62 -28.38
C GLY A 155 3.29 1.58 -27.92
N LYS A 156 3.52 0.29 -28.20
CA LYS A 156 2.64 -0.84 -27.79
C LYS A 156 2.40 -0.94 -26.28
N LEU A 157 3.30 -0.39 -25.45
CA LEU A 157 3.20 -0.42 -23.99
C LEU A 157 2.23 0.62 -23.41
N ARG A 158 1.67 1.51 -24.24
CA ARG A 158 0.95 2.71 -23.78
C ARG A 158 -0.28 2.37 -22.94
N LEU A 159 -1.00 1.30 -23.26
CA LEU A 159 -2.22 0.92 -22.52
C LEU A 159 -1.88 0.36 -21.14
N VAL A 160 -0.93 -0.59 -21.06
CA VAL A 160 -0.42 -1.13 -19.80
C VAL A 160 0.10 -0.03 -18.89
N TRP A 161 0.91 0.88 -19.43
CA TRP A 161 1.44 2.02 -18.67
C TRP A 161 0.35 2.98 -18.18
N LYS A 162 -0.75 3.14 -18.93
CA LYS A 162 -1.90 3.91 -18.45
C LYS A 162 -2.59 3.24 -17.26
N ILE A 163 -2.72 1.91 -17.28
CA ILE A 163 -3.32 1.16 -16.16
C ILE A 163 -2.44 1.30 -14.91
N ILE A 164 -1.13 1.10 -15.06
CA ILE A 164 -0.16 1.29 -13.97
C ILE A 164 -0.20 2.74 -13.46
N ALA A 165 -0.21 3.72 -14.38
CA ALA A 165 -0.27 5.13 -14.01
C ALA A 165 -1.57 5.47 -13.27
N ALA A 166 -2.72 4.95 -13.68
CA ALA A 166 -3.98 5.16 -12.99
C ALA A 166 -3.95 4.58 -11.57
N TYR A 167 -3.37 3.39 -11.39
CA TYR A 167 -3.15 2.81 -10.06
C TYR A 167 -2.22 3.68 -9.21
N GLN A 168 -1.08 4.11 -9.76
CA GLN A 168 -0.14 4.98 -9.06
C GLN A 168 -0.75 6.35 -8.74
N GLU A 169 -1.49 6.98 -9.64
CA GLU A 169 -2.18 8.24 -9.37
C GLU A 169 -3.21 8.08 -8.23
N ARG A 170 -3.94 6.97 -8.22
CA ARG A 170 -4.85 6.64 -7.12
C ARG A 170 -4.07 6.44 -5.82
N LEU A 171 -2.96 5.69 -5.83
CA LEU A 171 -2.13 5.48 -4.65
C LEU A 171 -1.61 6.80 -4.11
N TRP A 172 -1.09 7.68 -4.97
CA TRP A 172 -0.54 9.00 -4.60
C TRP A 172 -1.59 10.06 -4.29
N SER A 173 -2.88 9.83 -4.59
CA SER A 173 -3.98 10.74 -4.24
C SER A 173 -4.17 10.85 -2.72
N ASN A 174 -4.43 12.07 -2.23
CA ASN A 174 -4.81 12.32 -0.83
C ASN A 174 -6.28 12.01 -0.55
N TYR A 175 -7.08 11.77 -1.59
CA TYR A 175 -8.52 11.52 -1.49
C TYR A 175 -8.87 10.02 -1.39
N SER A 176 -7.89 9.14 -1.63
CA SER A 176 -8.09 7.69 -1.56
C SER A 176 -7.60 7.16 -0.23
N ARG A 177 -8.50 6.53 0.53
CA ARG A 177 -8.13 5.77 1.73
C ARG A 177 -7.66 4.39 1.31
N PHE A 178 -6.44 4.05 1.68
CA PHE A 178 -5.87 2.72 1.51
C PHE A 178 -5.70 2.07 2.88
N SER A 179 -5.80 0.75 2.92
CA SER A 179 -5.37 -0.05 4.04
C SER A 179 -3.84 -0.12 4.14
N TYR A 180 -3.32 -0.54 5.30
CA TYR A 180 -1.89 -0.81 5.45
C TYR A 180 -1.37 -1.80 4.42
N ALA A 181 -2.13 -2.86 4.11
CA ALA A 181 -1.77 -3.87 3.12
C ALA A 181 -1.65 -3.29 1.71
N GLU A 182 -2.59 -2.42 1.30
CA GLU A 182 -2.56 -1.81 -0.03
C GLU A 182 -1.38 -0.83 -0.19
N ILE A 183 -1.03 -0.12 0.89
CA ILE A 183 0.15 0.78 0.90
C ILE A 183 1.43 -0.05 0.83
N GLU A 184 1.56 -1.09 1.65
CA GLU A 184 2.70 -2.02 1.63
C GLU A 184 2.88 -2.63 0.23
N TYR A 185 1.78 -3.07 -0.40
CA TYR A 185 1.78 -3.54 -1.77
C TYR A 185 2.28 -2.48 -2.74
N GLY A 186 1.70 -1.27 -2.70
CA GLY A 186 1.99 -0.21 -3.64
C GLY A 186 3.41 0.33 -3.56
N CYS A 187 3.95 0.47 -2.35
CA CYS A 187 5.36 0.81 -2.11
C CYS A 187 6.29 -0.28 -2.66
N ASN A 188 6.03 -1.55 -2.33
CA ASN A 188 6.79 -2.69 -2.82
C ASN A 188 6.72 -2.82 -4.35
N PHE A 189 5.56 -2.51 -4.96
CA PHE A 189 5.38 -2.46 -6.40
C PHE A 189 6.26 -1.39 -7.03
N VAL A 190 6.29 -0.18 -6.47
CA VAL A 190 7.14 0.92 -6.97
C VAL A 190 8.62 0.56 -6.89
N ASP A 191 9.09 0.04 -5.76
CA ASP A 191 10.50 -0.30 -5.60
C ASP A 191 10.94 -1.41 -6.57
N GLN A 192 10.15 -2.48 -6.69
CA GLN A 192 10.51 -3.58 -7.58
C GLN A 192 10.38 -3.20 -9.07
N LEU A 193 9.41 -2.36 -9.42
CA LEU A 193 9.28 -1.86 -10.79
C LEU A 193 10.46 -0.97 -11.15
N MET A 194 10.84 -0.05 -10.25
CA MET A 194 12.02 0.79 -10.40
C MET A 194 13.28 -0.07 -10.58
N HIS A 195 13.47 -1.07 -9.72
CA HIS A 195 14.59 -1.99 -9.81
C HIS A 195 14.64 -2.74 -11.15
N ASN A 196 13.51 -3.24 -11.63
CA ASN A 196 13.45 -3.94 -12.93
C ASN A 196 13.76 -3.01 -14.10
N ILE A 197 13.27 -1.76 -14.07
CA ILE A 197 13.58 -0.76 -15.10
C ILE A 197 15.07 -0.44 -15.08
N GLN A 198 15.66 -0.21 -13.91
CA GLN A 198 17.09 0.11 -13.80
C GLN A 198 18.00 -1.04 -14.22
N GLN A 199 17.67 -2.27 -13.82
CA GLN A 199 18.49 -3.44 -14.16
C GLN A 199 18.44 -3.80 -15.65
N ARG A 200 17.26 -3.68 -16.28
CA ARG A 200 17.05 -4.14 -17.65
C ARG A 200 17.15 -3.01 -18.68
N GLY A 201 16.99 -1.75 -18.26
CA GLY A 201 17.02 -0.58 -19.14
C GLY A 201 16.11 -0.75 -20.36
N ASP A 202 16.67 -0.63 -21.55
CA ASP A 202 15.93 -0.78 -22.81
C ASP A 202 15.40 -2.19 -23.07
N ALA A 203 15.95 -3.22 -22.44
CA ALA A 203 15.44 -4.59 -22.53
C ALA A 203 14.15 -4.80 -21.72
N PHE A 204 13.71 -3.81 -20.93
CA PHE A 204 12.42 -3.85 -20.23
C PHE A 204 11.25 -3.57 -21.19
N GLY A 205 10.91 -4.59 -22.00
CA GLY A 205 9.78 -4.58 -22.94
C GLY A 205 8.49 -5.20 -22.39
N LEU A 206 7.51 -5.40 -23.28
CA LEU A 206 6.14 -5.86 -22.94
C LEU A 206 6.12 -7.20 -22.21
N LYS A 207 6.84 -8.20 -22.73
CA LYS A 207 6.93 -9.52 -22.11
C LYS A 207 7.49 -9.46 -20.69
N ALA A 208 8.51 -8.62 -20.46
CA ALA A 208 9.12 -8.44 -19.15
C ALA A 208 8.14 -7.73 -18.19
N LEU A 209 7.42 -6.72 -18.67
CA LEU A 209 6.41 -6.02 -17.89
C LEU A 209 5.24 -6.95 -17.51
N TYR A 210 4.69 -7.73 -18.44
CA TYR A 210 3.63 -8.70 -18.14
C TYR A 210 4.07 -9.76 -17.14
N SER A 211 5.26 -10.33 -17.33
CA SER A 211 5.82 -11.30 -16.38
C SER A 211 5.97 -10.69 -14.98
N PHE A 212 6.41 -9.43 -14.89
CA PHE A 212 6.51 -8.70 -13.62
C PHE A 212 5.16 -8.46 -12.96
N LEU A 213 4.16 -7.99 -13.72
CA LEU A 213 2.81 -7.72 -13.20
C LEU A 213 2.12 -9.00 -12.71
N ILE A 214 2.28 -10.10 -13.43
CA ILE A 214 1.77 -11.42 -13.01
C ILE A 214 2.50 -11.89 -11.75
N TYR A 215 3.84 -11.78 -11.73
CA TYR A 215 4.65 -12.17 -10.57
C TYR A 215 4.27 -11.40 -9.30
N LEU A 216 4.06 -10.10 -9.39
CA LEU A 216 3.60 -9.26 -8.28
C LEU A 216 2.10 -9.36 -8.01
N ASN A 217 1.37 -10.28 -8.67
CA ASN A 217 -0.06 -10.43 -8.49
C ASN A 217 -0.82 -9.10 -8.63
N PHE A 218 -0.52 -8.35 -9.69
CA PHE A 218 -1.18 -7.09 -10.04
C PHE A 218 -2.59 -7.39 -10.58
N ASN A 219 -3.49 -7.83 -9.70
CA ASN A 219 -4.84 -8.33 -10.00
C ASN A 219 -5.87 -7.22 -10.25
N ASP A 220 -5.45 -6.21 -11.02
CA ASP A 220 -6.30 -5.17 -11.55
C ASP A 220 -7.20 -5.70 -12.68
N ILE A 221 -8.48 -5.38 -12.62
CA ILE A 221 -9.47 -5.83 -13.61
C ILE A 221 -9.19 -5.25 -15.00
N GLY A 222 -8.77 -3.98 -15.08
CA GLY A 222 -8.43 -3.35 -16.35
C GLY A 222 -7.22 -4.01 -17.00
N PHE A 223 -6.24 -4.42 -16.20
CA PHE A 223 -5.10 -5.21 -16.68
C PHE A 223 -5.52 -6.60 -17.18
N ALA A 224 -6.38 -7.31 -16.44
CA ALA A 224 -6.91 -8.59 -16.88
C ALA A 224 -7.67 -8.47 -18.22
N GLN A 225 -8.53 -7.46 -18.36
CA GLN A 225 -9.29 -7.20 -19.58
C GLN A 225 -8.38 -6.87 -20.76
N HIS A 226 -7.31 -6.11 -20.53
CA HIS A 226 -6.31 -5.83 -21.56
C HIS A 226 -5.63 -7.11 -22.06
N LEU A 227 -5.20 -7.99 -21.15
CA LEU A 227 -4.62 -9.28 -21.52
C LEU A 227 -5.61 -10.17 -22.29
N ILE A 228 -6.87 -10.21 -21.85
CA ILE A 228 -7.92 -10.95 -22.55
C ILE A 228 -8.09 -10.43 -23.98
N ALA A 229 -8.16 -9.10 -24.16
CA ALA A 229 -8.29 -8.50 -25.48
C ALA A 229 -7.10 -8.83 -26.39
N ASP A 230 -5.87 -8.75 -25.87
CA ASP A 230 -4.65 -9.10 -26.60
C ASP A 230 -4.68 -10.58 -27.03
N ILE A 231 -5.05 -11.50 -26.13
CA ILE A 231 -5.13 -12.94 -26.43
C ILE A 231 -6.25 -13.23 -27.44
N ALA A 232 -7.40 -12.57 -27.30
CA ALA A 232 -8.53 -12.73 -28.21
C ALA A 232 -8.17 -12.25 -29.63
N GLU A 233 -7.51 -11.10 -29.77
CA GLU A 233 -7.04 -10.59 -31.07
C GLU A 233 -6.08 -11.57 -31.75
N GLU A 234 -5.12 -12.14 -31.01
CA GLU A 234 -4.19 -13.14 -31.54
C GLU A 234 -4.92 -14.44 -31.91
N THR A 235 -5.94 -14.84 -31.13
CA THR A 235 -6.75 -16.03 -31.42
C THR A 235 -7.63 -15.83 -32.66
N ASP A 236 -8.21 -14.64 -32.84
CA ASP A 236 -9.05 -14.31 -33.99
C ASP A 236 -8.26 -14.19 -35.30
N ALA A 237 -6.97 -13.86 -35.20
CA ALA A 237 -6.07 -13.86 -36.34
C ALA A 237 -5.78 -15.28 -36.89
N LEU A 238 -5.99 -16.32 -36.09
CA LEU A 238 -5.87 -17.71 -36.52
C LEU A 238 -7.13 -18.14 -37.28
N LEU A 239 -6.97 -18.75 -38.45
CA LEU A 239 -8.10 -19.11 -39.31
C LEU A 239 -8.66 -20.52 -39.01
N ILE A 240 -7.86 -21.39 -38.39
CA ILE A 240 -8.18 -22.80 -38.17
C ILE A 240 -8.53 -23.03 -36.70
N GLU A 241 -9.66 -23.68 -36.43
CA GLU A 241 -10.15 -23.94 -35.06
C GLU A 241 -9.20 -24.79 -34.22
N ASP A 242 -8.53 -25.78 -34.83
CA ASP A 242 -7.51 -26.59 -34.16
C ASP A 242 -6.30 -25.74 -33.74
N GLU A 243 -5.89 -24.77 -34.57
CA GLU A 243 -4.80 -23.85 -34.24
C GLU A 243 -5.21 -22.90 -33.11
N LYS A 244 -6.45 -22.39 -33.12
CA LYS A 244 -7.02 -21.60 -32.01
C LYS A 244 -6.99 -22.39 -30.71
N THR A 245 -7.42 -23.64 -30.76
CA THR A 245 -7.45 -24.54 -29.60
C THR A 245 -6.05 -24.78 -29.05
N ALA A 246 -5.09 -25.11 -29.92
CA ALA A 246 -3.69 -25.33 -29.53
C ALA A 246 -3.06 -24.08 -28.92
N TRP A 247 -3.31 -22.90 -29.52
CA TRP A 247 -2.86 -21.62 -29.00
C TRP A 247 -3.41 -21.33 -27.60
N LEU A 248 -4.73 -21.43 -27.42
CA LEU A 248 -5.38 -21.19 -26.12
C LEU A 248 -4.89 -22.18 -25.05
N LEU A 249 -4.66 -23.44 -25.39
CA LEU A 249 -4.07 -24.42 -24.47
C LEU A 249 -2.64 -24.05 -24.06
N GLN A 250 -1.83 -23.52 -24.98
CA GLN A 250 -0.49 -23.03 -24.66
C GLN A 250 -0.53 -21.83 -23.73
N VAL A 251 -1.37 -20.82 -24.02
CA VAL A 251 -1.54 -19.65 -23.15
C VAL A 251 -2.02 -20.08 -21.77
N LYS A 252 -2.95 -21.05 -21.71
CA LYS A 252 -3.42 -21.61 -20.44
C LYS A 252 -2.29 -22.24 -19.64
N LEU A 253 -1.43 -23.03 -20.28
CA LEU A 253 -0.27 -23.65 -19.63
C LEU A 253 0.70 -22.58 -19.10
N ASP A 254 0.96 -21.53 -19.88
CA ASP A 254 1.82 -20.42 -19.46
C ASP A 254 1.24 -19.70 -18.24
N MET A 255 -0.07 -19.49 -18.17
CA MET A 255 -0.74 -18.88 -17.02
C MET A 255 -0.75 -19.80 -15.79
N ASP A 256 -1.06 -21.09 -15.96
CA ASP A 256 -1.08 -22.06 -14.86
C ASP A 256 0.32 -22.24 -14.23
N THR A 257 1.38 -22.13 -15.03
CA THR A 257 2.79 -22.30 -14.59
C THR A 257 3.46 -20.99 -14.19
N ALA A 258 2.81 -19.84 -14.42
CA ALA A 258 3.34 -18.54 -14.03
C ALA A 258 3.57 -18.49 -12.50
N THR A 259 4.76 -18.05 -12.10
CA THR A 259 5.07 -17.82 -10.69
C THR A 259 4.35 -16.56 -10.22
N VAL A 260 3.48 -16.69 -9.22
CA VAL A 260 2.75 -15.57 -8.59
C VAL A 260 3.10 -15.54 -7.11
N ARG A 261 3.49 -14.36 -6.61
CA ARG A 261 3.72 -14.16 -5.18
C ARG A 261 2.41 -14.20 -4.41
N THR A 262 2.31 -15.12 -3.45
CA THR A 262 1.12 -15.27 -2.59
C THR A 262 1.09 -14.28 -1.44
N ASP A 263 2.23 -13.69 -1.11
CA ASP A 263 2.39 -12.68 -0.05
C ASP A 263 2.12 -11.25 -0.54
N CYS A 264 1.88 -11.07 -1.84
CA CYS A 264 1.54 -9.79 -2.47
C CYS A 264 0.18 -9.91 -3.16
N THR A 265 -0.73 -8.99 -2.91
CA THR A 265 -2.02 -8.92 -3.63
C THR A 265 -2.45 -7.46 -3.69
N LEU A 266 -2.74 -6.96 -4.90
CA LEU A 266 -3.21 -5.59 -5.08
C LEU A 266 -4.62 -5.42 -4.50
N ASP A 267 -5.54 -6.31 -4.84
CA ASP A 267 -6.92 -6.31 -4.35
C ASP A 267 -7.32 -7.70 -3.85
N THR A 268 -7.53 -7.84 -2.54
CA THR A 268 -7.91 -9.12 -1.92
C THR A 268 -9.29 -9.63 -2.34
N GLY A 269 -10.16 -8.77 -2.89
CA GLY A 269 -11.46 -9.16 -3.43
C GLY A 269 -11.37 -9.85 -4.80
N ASN A 270 -10.23 -9.74 -5.47
CA ASN A 270 -10.01 -10.25 -6.81
C ASN A 270 -9.13 -11.51 -6.80
N PRO A 271 -9.44 -12.55 -7.60
CA PRO A 271 -8.51 -13.66 -7.83
C PRO A 271 -7.19 -13.18 -8.46
N PRO A 272 -6.10 -13.94 -8.35
CA PRO A 272 -4.87 -13.64 -9.09
C PRO A 272 -5.08 -13.57 -10.61
N ILE A 273 -4.32 -12.73 -11.32
CA ILE A 273 -4.45 -12.53 -12.78
C ILE A 273 -4.42 -13.85 -13.53
N ASN A 274 -3.44 -14.72 -13.23
CA ASN A 274 -3.31 -15.99 -13.91
C ASN A 274 -4.56 -16.88 -13.74
N VAL A 275 -5.22 -16.82 -12.58
CA VAL A 275 -6.49 -17.52 -12.32
C VAL A 275 -7.63 -16.91 -13.13
N MET A 276 -7.73 -15.57 -13.17
CA MET A 276 -8.73 -14.87 -13.97
C MET A 276 -8.64 -15.24 -15.46
N ILE A 277 -7.43 -15.14 -16.03
CA ILE A 277 -7.18 -15.46 -17.44
C ILE A 277 -7.42 -16.94 -17.72
N SER A 278 -6.93 -17.84 -16.86
CA SER A 278 -7.15 -19.28 -17.03
C SER A 278 -8.63 -19.68 -16.99
N ASN A 279 -9.43 -19.00 -16.18
CA ASN A 279 -10.87 -19.23 -16.13
C ASN A 279 -11.59 -18.72 -17.38
N TRP A 280 -11.16 -17.59 -17.94
CA TRP A 280 -11.65 -17.11 -19.23
C TRP A 280 -11.29 -18.08 -20.35
N ILE A 281 -10.03 -18.51 -20.46
CA ILE A 281 -9.59 -19.48 -21.49
C ILE A 281 -10.38 -20.79 -21.42
N LYS A 282 -10.66 -21.31 -20.21
CA LYS A 282 -11.51 -22.51 -20.05
C LYS A 282 -12.92 -22.34 -20.60
N ARG A 283 -13.47 -21.11 -20.64
CA ARG A 283 -14.78 -20.83 -21.23
C ARG A 283 -14.68 -20.77 -22.75
N GLU A 284 -13.68 -20.10 -23.30
CA GLU A 284 -13.44 -20.03 -24.75
C GLU A 284 -13.19 -21.42 -25.36
N LEU A 285 -12.35 -22.24 -24.72
CA LEU A 285 -12.08 -23.62 -25.16
C LEU A 285 -13.36 -24.48 -25.19
N LYS A 286 -14.30 -24.25 -24.27
CA LYS A 286 -15.58 -24.95 -24.29
C LYS A 286 -16.45 -24.52 -25.47
N MET A 287 -16.43 -23.23 -25.82
CA MET A 287 -17.21 -22.72 -26.94
C MET A 287 -16.69 -23.24 -28.29
N LEU A 288 -15.38 -23.40 -28.45
CA LEU A 288 -14.76 -24.01 -29.64
C LEU A 288 -14.98 -25.53 -29.76
N GLN A 289 -15.42 -26.20 -28.68
CA GLN A 289 -15.71 -27.63 -28.66
C GLN A 289 -17.20 -27.97 -28.89
N THR A 290 -18.04 -26.94 -29.03
CA THR A 290 -19.49 -27.04 -29.29
C THR A 290 -19.82 -26.70 -30.72
#